data_AF-A0A509L5D9-F1
#
_entry.id   AF-A0A509L5D9-F1
#
_cell.length_a   1.000
_cell.length_b   1.000
_cell.length_c   1.000
_cell.angle_alpha   90.00
_cell.angle_beta   90.00
_cell.angle_gamma   90.00
#
_symmetry.space_group_name_H-M   'P 1'
#
loop_
_entity.id
_entity.type
_entity.pdbx_description
1 polymer ?
#
loop_
_entity_poly.entity_id
_entity_poly.type
_entity_poly.pdbx_seq_one_letter_code
_entity_poly.pdbx_strand_id
1 'polypeptide(L)'
;MEKDVAGDIDGWIRLVSLSPPSLQDNTADADRLKNQLKRQLNTESVEIDLSVLRELPFRLRDWGYSARCVVVKERDADLWHLTGISNPLENQRIVGVAVDLGTSRVVIRLVELSKGEILIETSFDNPQLSVGPDVLTRIHACDQPGGLEKLNRMIIDELNQRIQNACNACGIDTSDVFFMALAGNTSMTHLFMGLSPKWLIREPYIPVINSPDVQKADAYGLQINPAGRVFILPNIGSYFGGDLIAGILHSGLSQQSNPAILVDVGTNAEVVLGNESWLVACAGAAGPALEGGVAQIGMMAGPGVIDRLRIDPGTRVFQIHTIDEMQPIGICGSGMIDLAANLFLTDMIDLRGRFVPEVCGKKLVMQSSIPYLEIVSADESGTGQPLMISQADMDSLIRSKAAMYTILETITESVGMALADLKTFHVAGTFGAFIDPVSAVTIGMLPDLPPETFQTLGNSSL
;
A
#
# COMPACT_ATOMS: atom_id res chain seq x y z
N MET A 1 18.94 22.41 -6.76
CA MET A 1 19.68 22.12 -8.01
C MET A 1 18.62 21.91 -9.07
N GLU A 2 18.28 22.98 -9.78
CA GLU A 2 17.45 22.93 -10.98
C GLU A 2 18.20 22.09 -12.03
N LYS A 3 17.56 21.04 -12.55
CA LYS A 3 18.06 20.30 -13.70
C LYS A 3 17.31 20.77 -14.94
N ASP A 4 18.12 21.15 -15.92
CA ASP A 4 17.75 21.69 -17.22
C ASP A 4 16.76 20.82 -17.99
N VAL A 5 15.76 21.50 -18.55
CA VAL A 5 14.81 20.99 -19.54
C VAL A 5 15.50 21.04 -20.91
N ALA A 6 16.04 19.90 -21.36
CA ALA A 6 16.16 19.44 -22.75
C ALA A 6 17.25 18.35 -22.88
N GLY A 7 16.88 17.06 -22.74
CA GLY A 7 17.77 15.95 -23.11
C GLY A 7 17.62 14.62 -22.37
N ASP A 8 16.95 14.56 -21.21
CA ASP A 8 16.79 13.33 -20.44
C ASP A 8 15.40 12.71 -20.65
N ILE A 9 15.32 11.56 -21.31
CA ILE A 9 14.16 10.66 -21.16
C ILE A 9 14.58 9.60 -20.14
N ASP A 10 14.11 9.77 -18.92
CA ASP A 10 14.44 8.99 -17.72
C ASP A 10 14.24 7.48 -17.89
N GLY A 11 15.15 6.70 -17.27
CA GLY A 11 14.98 5.33 -16.79
C GLY A 11 14.64 4.24 -17.82
N TRP A 12 13.40 4.23 -18.29
CA TRP A 12 12.74 3.09 -18.93
C TRP A 12 12.63 3.22 -20.45
N ILE A 13 12.82 4.43 -20.99
CA ILE A 13 12.62 4.71 -22.41
C ILE A 13 13.90 5.31 -22.99
N ARG A 14 14.38 4.75 -24.09
CA ARG A 14 15.56 5.22 -24.81
C ARG A 14 15.22 5.54 -26.24
N LEU A 15 15.49 6.77 -26.66
CA LEU A 15 15.40 7.14 -28.07
C LEU A 15 16.70 6.72 -28.77
N VAL A 16 16.57 5.87 -29.80
CA VAL A 16 17.70 5.39 -30.58
C VAL A 16 17.57 5.85 -32.03
N SER A 17 18.71 6.19 -32.63
CA SER A 17 18.88 6.41 -34.06
C SER A 17 19.99 5.49 -34.54
N LEU A 18 19.70 4.64 -35.51
CA LEU A 18 20.62 3.65 -36.05
C LEU A 18 21.04 4.02 -37.48
N SER A 19 22.27 3.70 -37.85
CA SER A 19 22.69 3.78 -39.25
C SER A 19 22.02 2.65 -40.06
N PRO A 20 21.35 2.94 -41.19
CA PRO A 20 20.78 1.91 -42.06
C PRO A 20 21.85 0.89 -42.52
N PRO A 21 21.47 -0.38 -42.77
CA PRO A 21 22.40 -1.38 -43.29
C PRO A 21 22.92 -0.98 -44.67
N SER A 22 24.16 -1.36 -44.96
CA SER A 22 24.81 -1.09 -46.24
C SER A 22 25.71 -2.26 -46.64
N LEU A 23 26.28 -2.22 -47.85
CA LEU A 23 27.27 -3.23 -48.26
C LEU A 23 28.52 -3.21 -47.38
N GLN A 24 28.86 -2.07 -46.77
CA GLN A 24 29.99 -1.94 -45.84
C GLN A 24 29.62 -2.30 -44.38
N ASP A 25 28.32 -2.42 -44.07
CA ASP A 25 27.82 -2.74 -42.74
C ASP A 25 26.57 -3.62 -42.86
N ASN A 26 26.81 -4.94 -42.85
CA ASN A 26 25.80 -5.99 -42.91
C ASN A 26 25.40 -6.52 -41.52
N THR A 27 25.62 -5.75 -40.44
CA THR A 27 25.20 -6.12 -39.08
C THR A 27 23.70 -6.34 -39.02
N ALA A 28 23.28 -7.43 -38.37
CA ALA A 28 21.87 -7.76 -38.20
C ALA A 28 21.11 -6.68 -37.42
N ASP A 29 19.81 -6.53 -37.69
CA ASP A 29 18.96 -5.49 -37.10
C ASP A 29 18.96 -5.53 -35.56
N ALA A 30 18.88 -6.74 -34.98
CA ALA A 30 18.93 -6.93 -33.53
C ALA A 30 20.29 -6.53 -32.92
N ASP A 31 21.39 -6.92 -33.55
CA ASP A 31 22.74 -6.62 -33.06
C ASP A 31 23.05 -5.12 -33.18
N ARG A 32 22.61 -4.49 -34.27
CA ARG A 32 22.69 -3.04 -34.49
C ARG A 32 21.99 -2.29 -33.36
N LEU A 33 20.76 -2.71 -33.01
CA LEU A 33 20.00 -2.12 -31.92
C LEU A 33 20.64 -2.38 -30.55
N LYS A 34 21.03 -3.63 -30.26
CA LYS A 34 21.71 -4.00 -29.00
C LYS A 34 22.98 -3.17 -28.80
N ASN A 35 23.82 -3.04 -29.82
CA ASN A 35 25.06 -2.28 -29.73
C ASN A 35 24.81 -0.80 -29.43
N GLN A 36 23.76 -0.21 -30.00
CA GLN A 36 23.38 1.16 -29.69
C GLN A 36 22.85 1.31 -28.25
N LEU A 37 21.99 0.38 -27.81
CA LEU A 37 21.46 0.39 -26.45
C LEU A 37 22.55 0.18 -25.39
N LYS A 38 23.48 -0.76 -25.61
CA LYS A 38 24.64 -0.98 -24.72
C LYS A 38 25.44 0.30 -24.49
N ARG A 39 25.71 1.07 -25.57
CA ARG A 39 26.40 2.35 -25.49
C ARG A 39 25.61 3.40 -24.71
N GLN A 40 24.31 3.53 -24.97
CA GLN A 40 23.46 4.51 -24.27
C GLN A 40 23.21 4.17 -22.80
N LEU A 41 23.08 2.88 -22.47
CA LEU A 41 22.81 2.38 -21.13
C LEU A 41 24.09 2.16 -20.31
N ASN A 42 25.27 2.31 -20.92
CA ASN A 42 26.57 2.02 -20.31
C ASN A 42 26.61 0.63 -19.65
N THR A 43 26.24 -0.39 -20.43
CA THR A 43 26.11 -1.78 -20.00
C THR A 43 26.72 -2.73 -21.04
N GLU A 44 27.19 -3.89 -20.59
CA GLU A 44 27.71 -4.93 -21.48
C GLU A 44 26.62 -5.90 -21.95
N SER A 45 25.44 -5.94 -21.30
CA SER A 45 24.42 -6.94 -21.59
C SER A 45 23.04 -6.35 -21.87
N VAL A 46 22.53 -6.65 -23.07
CA VAL A 46 21.16 -6.33 -23.50
C VAL A 46 20.55 -7.54 -24.18
N GLU A 47 19.44 -8.02 -23.65
CA GLU A 47 18.60 -9.05 -24.24
C GLU A 47 17.37 -8.43 -24.91
N ILE A 48 16.94 -9.03 -26.01
CA ILE A 48 15.74 -8.60 -26.73
C ILE A 48 14.76 -9.76 -26.71
N ASP A 49 13.55 -9.50 -26.25
CA ASP A 49 12.50 -10.50 -26.22
C ASP A 49 12.13 -10.99 -27.62
N LEU A 50 11.80 -12.28 -27.73
CA LEU A 50 11.43 -12.89 -29.00
C LEU A 50 10.21 -12.22 -29.65
N SER A 51 9.25 -11.73 -28.85
CA SER A 51 8.10 -10.96 -29.36
C SER A 51 8.56 -9.69 -30.08
N VAL A 52 9.55 -8.97 -29.54
CA VAL A 52 10.13 -7.77 -30.14
C VAL A 52 10.93 -8.13 -31.40
N LEU A 53 11.75 -9.20 -31.35
CA LEU A 53 12.56 -9.64 -32.49
C LEU A 53 11.73 -9.97 -33.74
N ARG A 54 10.51 -10.50 -33.56
CA ARG A 54 9.63 -10.87 -34.68
C ARG A 54 9.21 -9.67 -35.54
N GLU A 55 9.08 -8.50 -34.93
CA GLU A 55 8.57 -7.29 -35.60
C GLU A 55 9.67 -6.27 -35.91
N LEU A 56 10.83 -6.41 -35.27
CA LEU A 56 11.95 -5.48 -35.32
C LEU A 56 12.39 -5.11 -36.76
N PRO A 57 12.61 -6.06 -37.70
CA PRO A 57 13.12 -5.71 -39.03
C PRO A 57 12.18 -4.80 -39.82
N PHE A 58 10.86 -5.03 -39.70
CA PHE A 58 9.84 -4.27 -40.41
C PHE A 58 9.73 -2.86 -39.81
N ARG A 59 9.55 -2.79 -38.48
CA ARG A 59 9.43 -1.53 -37.73
C ARG A 59 10.63 -0.61 -37.94
N LEU A 60 11.86 -1.12 -37.90
CA LEU A 60 13.06 -0.29 -38.15
C LEU A 60 13.08 0.33 -39.55
N ARG A 61 12.62 -0.38 -40.58
CA ARG A 61 12.59 0.17 -41.95
C ARG A 61 11.50 1.22 -42.10
N ASP A 62 10.31 0.94 -41.55
CA ASP A 62 9.17 1.85 -41.61
C ASP A 62 9.44 3.16 -40.85
N TRP A 63 10.20 3.11 -39.76
CA TRP A 63 10.53 4.27 -38.93
C TRP A 63 11.87 4.93 -39.27
N GLY A 64 12.46 4.61 -40.44
CA GLY A 64 13.71 5.23 -40.87
C GLY A 64 14.88 4.98 -39.91
N TYR A 65 14.96 3.78 -39.36
CA TYR A 65 15.98 3.32 -38.42
C TYR A 65 16.06 4.13 -37.12
N SER A 66 14.95 4.75 -36.72
CA SER A 66 14.79 5.41 -35.42
C SER A 66 13.68 4.75 -34.62
N ALA A 67 13.86 4.59 -33.31
CA ALA A 67 12.88 3.93 -32.44
C ALA A 67 12.89 4.51 -31.02
N ARG A 68 11.74 4.50 -30.35
CA ARG A 68 11.64 4.57 -28.89
C ARG A 68 11.73 3.14 -28.36
N CYS A 69 12.70 2.86 -27.50
CA CYS A 69 12.96 1.55 -26.93
C CYS A 69 12.53 1.53 -25.46
N VAL A 70 11.71 0.56 -25.09
CA VAL A 70 11.28 0.34 -23.70
C VAL A 70 12.20 -0.71 -23.08
N VAL A 71 12.96 -0.30 -22.07
CA VAL A 71 14.03 -1.09 -21.45
C VAL A 71 13.81 -1.23 -19.95
N VAL A 72 14.19 -2.37 -19.40
CA VAL A 72 14.19 -2.65 -17.96
C VAL A 72 15.46 -3.34 -17.54
N LYS A 73 15.99 -2.92 -16.40
CA LYS A 73 17.15 -3.54 -15.79
C LYS A 73 16.69 -4.65 -14.83
N GLU A 74 17.42 -5.76 -14.81
CA GLU A 74 17.33 -6.71 -13.70
C GLU A 74 17.85 -6.10 -12.40
N ARG A 75 17.35 -6.60 -11.26
CA ARG A 75 17.64 -6.03 -9.94
C ARG A 75 19.12 -6.08 -9.59
N ASP A 76 19.72 -7.26 -9.68
CA ASP A 76 21.07 -7.56 -9.17
C ASP A 76 22.04 -7.99 -10.28
N ALA A 77 21.72 -7.70 -11.54
CA ALA A 77 22.55 -8.01 -12.69
C ALA A 77 22.75 -6.78 -13.58
N ASP A 78 23.92 -6.70 -14.24
CA ASP A 78 24.14 -5.77 -15.35
C ASP A 78 23.49 -6.31 -16.65
N LEU A 79 22.20 -6.63 -16.57
CA LEU A 79 21.39 -7.14 -17.68
C LEU A 79 20.17 -6.25 -17.88
N TRP A 80 20.01 -5.78 -19.11
CA TRP A 80 18.85 -5.03 -19.55
C TRP A 80 18.02 -5.85 -20.55
N HIS A 81 16.70 -5.80 -20.40
CA HIS A 81 15.74 -6.37 -21.34
C HIS A 81 15.11 -5.26 -22.16
N LEU A 82 15.15 -5.38 -23.49
CA LEU A 82 14.32 -4.59 -24.40
C LEU A 82 12.95 -5.25 -24.51
N THR A 83 11.95 -4.66 -23.86
CA THR A 83 10.58 -5.19 -23.75
C THR A 83 9.64 -4.61 -24.80
N GLY A 84 10.01 -3.51 -25.46
CA GLY A 84 9.16 -2.89 -26.46
C GLY A 84 9.90 -1.93 -27.36
N ILE A 85 9.33 -1.69 -28.54
CA ILE A 85 9.74 -0.60 -29.43
C ILE A 85 8.50 0.12 -29.95
N SER A 86 8.57 1.44 -30.09
CA SER A 86 7.50 2.26 -30.66
C SER A 86 8.04 3.31 -31.63
N ASN A 87 7.16 3.79 -32.51
CA ASN A 87 7.49 4.81 -33.49
C ASN A 87 7.90 6.11 -32.76
N PRO A 88 9.08 6.69 -33.05
CA PRO A 88 9.54 7.89 -32.35
C PRO A 88 8.72 9.15 -32.69
N LEU A 89 7.96 9.13 -33.79
CA LEU A 89 7.10 10.23 -34.20
C LEU A 89 5.69 10.12 -33.61
N GLU A 90 5.31 8.95 -33.11
CA GLU A 90 4.00 8.73 -32.51
C GLU A 90 4.05 8.95 -31.00
N ASN A 91 2.99 9.56 -30.48
CA ASN A 91 2.80 9.73 -29.06
C ASN A 91 2.14 8.50 -28.43
N GLN A 92 2.64 7.31 -28.74
CA GLN A 92 2.21 6.08 -28.08
C GLN A 92 2.55 6.19 -26.59
N ARG A 93 1.55 5.93 -25.75
CA ARG A 93 1.70 5.92 -24.30
C ARG A 93 2.39 4.62 -23.89
N ILE A 94 3.44 4.74 -23.08
CA ILE A 94 4.12 3.61 -22.47
C ILE A 94 3.68 3.60 -21.01
N VAL A 95 2.92 2.57 -20.64
CA VAL A 95 2.21 2.54 -19.37
C VAL A 95 2.83 1.51 -18.43
N GLY A 96 2.87 1.88 -17.15
CA GLY A 96 3.15 0.98 -16.05
C GLY A 96 1.94 0.85 -15.13
N VAL A 97 1.91 -0.22 -14.35
CA VAL A 97 0.90 -0.46 -13.31
C VAL A 97 1.64 -0.50 -11.97
N ALA A 98 1.22 0.29 -11.00
CA ALA A 98 1.58 0.09 -9.60
C ALA A 98 0.42 -0.61 -8.87
N VAL A 99 0.73 -1.63 -8.08
CA VAL A 99 -0.25 -2.42 -7.34
C VAL A 99 0.17 -2.51 -5.88
N ASP A 100 -0.71 -2.04 -5.00
CA ASP A 100 -0.68 -2.35 -3.57
C ASP A 100 -1.64 -3.53 -3.31
N LEU A 101 -1.06 -4.69 -3.02
CA LEU A 101 -1.77 -5.93 -2.78
C LEU A 101 -2.00 -6.13 -1.27
N GLY A 102 -2.99 -5.41 -0.73
CA GLY A 102 -3.42 -5.56 0.64
C GLY A 102 -4.27 -6.82 0.88
N THR A 103 -4.33 -7.25 2.14
CA THR A 103 -5.12 -8.42 2.57
C THR A 103 -6.61 -8.20 2.29
N SER A 104 -7.14 -7.01 2.59
CA SER A 104 -8.57 -6.68 2.44
C SER A 104 -8.89 -5.92 1.16
N ARG A 105 -7.97 -5.04 0.72
CA ARG A 105 -8.18 -4.15 -0.42
C ARG A 105 -6.94 -4.16 -1.31
N VAL A 106 -7.18 -4.07 -2.61
CA VAL A 106 -6.13 -3.95 -3.62
C VAL A 106 -6.31 -2.60 -4.30
N VAL A 107 -5.21 -1.85 -4.43
CA VAL A 107 -5.19 -0.56 -5.12
C VAL A 107 -4.30 -0.68 -6.34
N ILE A 108 -4.78 -0.17 -7.47
CA ILE A 108 -4.08 -0.17 -8.75
C ILE A 108 -3.99 1.25 -9.27
N ARG A 109 -2.81 1.63 -9.74
CA ARG A 109 -2.55 2.91 -10.41
C ARG A 109 -1.93 2.67 -11.77
N LEU A 110 -2.54 3.21 -12.83
CA LEU A 110 -1.91 3.28 -14.15
C LEU A 110 -1.07 4.55 -14.24
N VAL A 111 0.16 4.42 -14.73
CA VAL A 111 1.13 5.51 -14.80
C VAL A 111 1.69 5.62 -16.21
N GLU A 112 1.66 6.81 -16.80
CA GLU A 112 2.38 7.10 -18.05
C GLU A 112 3.87 7.28 -17.75
N LEU A 113 4.68 6.28 -18.10
CA LEU A 113 6.08 6.20 -17.68
C LEU A 113 7.00 7.24 -18.32
N SER A 114 6.59 7.83 -19.44
CA SER A 114 7.36 8.93 -20.07
C SER A 114 7.29 10.23 -19.26
N LYS A 115 6.25 10.41 -18.45
CA LYS A 115 6.00 11.66 -17.71
C LYS A 115 5.92 11.48 -16.19
N GLY A 116 5.77 10.23 -15.72
CA GLY A 116 5.44 9.93 -14.32
C GLY A 116 4.02 10.35 -13.94
N GLU A 117 3.13 10.53 -14.93
CA GLU A 117 1.77 11.02 -14.71
C GLU A 117 0.82 9.87 -14.34
N ILE A 118 0.04 10.07 -13.28
CA ILE A 118 -1.00 9.12 -12.87
C ILE A 118 -2.20 9.27 -13.80
N LEU A 119 -2.51 8.22 -14.55
CA LEU A 119 -3.62 8.21 -15.52
C LEU A 119 -4.95 7.90 -14.85
N ILE A 120 -4.97 6.89 -13.98
CA ILE A 120 -6.14 6.49 -13.21
C ILE A 120 -5.68 5.70 -11.99
N GLU A 121 -6.42 5.87 -10.89
CA GLU A 121 -6.31 5.04 -9.69
C GLU A 121 -7.65 4.37 -9.43
N THR A 122 -7.63 3.07 -9.14
CA THR A 122 -8.82 2.29 -8.81
C THR A 122 -8.51 1.37 -7.65
N SER A 123 -9.53 1.02 -6.87
CA SER A 123 -9.39 0.04 -5.80
C SER A 123 -10.61 -0.88 -5.73
N PHE A 124 -10.38 -2.09 -5.23
CA PHE A 124 -11.39 -3.13 -5.10
C PHE A 124 -11.07 -4.03 -3.92
N ASP A 125 -12.08 -4.72 -3.40
CA ASP A 125 -11.90 -5.66 -2.31
C ASP A 125 -11.12 -6.88 -2.79
N ASN A 126 -10.18 -7.36 -1.99
CA ASN A 126 -9.38 -8.52 -2.34
C ASN A 126 -10.32 -9.75 -2.46
N PRO A 127 -10.43 -10.39 -3.64
CA PRO A 127 -11.39 -11.47 -3.86
C PRO A 127 -11.17 -12.66 -2.91
N GLN A 128 -9.94 -12.83 -2.40
CA GLN A 128 -9.57 -13.86 -1.44
C GLN A 128 -10.28 -13.73 -0.09
N LEU A 129 -10.91 -12.58 0.21
CA LEU A 129 -11.76 -12.40 1.39
C LEU A 129 -12.88 -13.44 1.49
N SER A 130 -13.38 -13.92 0.35
CA SER A 130 -14.40 -14.98 0.29
C SER A 130 -13.90 -16.35 0.78
N VAL A 131 -12.58 -16.55 0.86
CA VAL A 131 -11.95 -17.76 1.41
C VAL A 131 -11.58 -17.57 2.88
N GLY A 132 -11.09 -16.38 3.24
CA GLY A 132 -10.73 -16.06 4.61
C GLY A 132 -10.53 -14.55 4.81
N PRO A 133 -11.03 -13.98 5.92
CA PRO A 133 -10.90 -12.55 6.19
C PRO A 133 -9.45 -12.14 6.47
N ASP A 134 -8.66 -13.03 7.06
CA ASP A 134 -7.27 -12.79 7.47
C ASP A 134 -6.25 -13.70 6.76
N VAL A 135 -4.97 -13.36 6.92
CA VAL A 135 -3.83 -14.07 6.32
C VAL A 135 -3.73 -15.52 6.82
N LEU A 136 -3.90 -15.78 8.12
CA LEU A 136 -3.75 -17.13 8.69
C LEU A 136 -4.78 -18.09 8.11
N THR A 137 -6.03 -17.65 8.03
CA THR A 137 -7.14 -18.42 7.46
C THR A 137 -6.86 -18.78 5.99
N ARG A 138 -6.32 -17.83 5.20
CA ARG A 138 -5.91 -18.09 3.80
C ARG A 138 -4.76 -19.09 3.71
N ILE A 139 -3.75 -18.97 4.58
CA ILE A 139 -2.62 -19.92 4.62
C ILE A 139 -3.10 -21.33 4.94
N HIS A 140 -4.06 -21.49 5.86
CA HIS A 140 -4.67 -22.79 6.14
C HIS A 140 -5.49 -23.32 4.96
N ALA A 141 -6.19 -22.46 4.24
CA ALA A 141 -6.90 -22.85 3.02
C ALA A 141 -5.95 -23.31 1.91
N CYS A 142 -4.75 -22.72 1.78
CA CYS A 142 -3.71 -23.19 0.86
C CYS A 142 -3.23 -24.61 1.15
N ASP A 143 -3.32 -25.08 2.40
CA ASP A 143 -2.89 -26.44 2.77
C ASP A 143 -3.93 -27.51 2.36
N GLN A 144 -5.10 -27.09 1.88
CA GLN A 144 -6.10 -27.99 1.31
C GLN A 144 -5.81 -28.28 -0.17
N PRO A 145 -6.17 -29.47 -0.69
CA PRO A 145 -5.97 -29.79 -2.10
C PRO A 145 -6.59 -28.74 -3.05
N GLY A 146 -5.77 -28.15 -3.93
CA GLY A 146 -6.19 -27.12 -4.88
C GLY A 146 -6.39 -25.71 -4.28
N GLY A 147 -6.13 -25.53 -2.97
CA GLY A 147 -6.37 -24.27 -2.28
C GLY A 147 -5.45 -23.14 -2.71
N LEU A 148 -4.17 -23.45 -2.94
CA LEU A 148 -3.17 -22.49 -3.42
C LEU A 148 -3.53 -21.99 -4.83
N GLU A 149 -3.81 -22.91 -5.75
CA GLU A 149 -4.18 -22.60 -7.13
C GLU A 149 -5.46 -21.77 -7.17
N LYS A 150 -6.45 -22.08 -6.33
CA LYS A 150 -7.69 -21.30 -6.21
C LYS A 150 -7.40 -19.86 -5.77
N LEU A 151 -6.66 -19.68 -4.67
CA LEU A 151 -6.35 -18.35 -4.12
C LEU A 151 -5.49 -17.51 -5.08
N ASN A 152 -4.52 -18.14 -5.75
CA ASN A 152 -3.73 -17.51 -6.79
C ASN A 152 -4.60 -17.08 -7.99
N ARG A 153 -5.43 -17.99 -8.51
CA ARG A 153 -6.32 -17.71 -9.64
C ARG A 153 -7.26 -16.53 -9.35
N MET A 154 -7.86 -16.50 -8.15
CA MET A 154 -8.77 -15.43 -7.74
C MET A 154 -8.13 -14.04 -7.84
N ILE A 155 -6.88 -13.87 -7.39
CA ILE A 155 -6.22 -12.56 -7.46
C ILE A 155 -5.73 -12.23 -8.88
N ILE A 156 -5.18 -13.22 -9.61
CA ILE A 156 -4.69 -12.99 -10.98
C ILE A 156 -5.84 -12.62 -11.94
N ASP A 157 -6.97 -13.32 -11.86
CA ASP A 157 -8.12 -13.05 -12.72
C ASP A 157 -8.73 -11.66 -12.43
N GLU A 158 -8.85 -11.29 -11.14
CA GLU A 158 -9.35 -9.97 -10.75
C GLU A 158 -8.39 -8.85 -11.17
N LEU A 159 -7.07 -9.02 -10.99
CA LEU A 159 -6.07 -8.06 -11.46
C LEU A 159 -6.16 -7.86 -12.98
N ASN A 160 -6.25 -8.93 -13.76
CA ASN A 160 -6.41 -8.84 -15.21
C ASN A 160 -7.67 -8.06 -15.60
N GLN A 161 -8.80 -8.36 -14.95
CA GLN A 161 -10.06 -7.67 -15.22
C GLN A 161 -9.98 -6.18 -14.86
N ARG A 162 -9.35 -5.84 -13.73
CA ARG A 162 -9.24 -4.46 -13.25
C ARG A 162 -8.26 -3.63 -14.07
N ILE A 163 -7.12 -4.22 -14.46
CA ILE A 163 -6.15 -3.59 -15.37
C ILE A 163 -6.80 -3.34 -16.73
N GLN A 164 -7.53 -4.31 -17.29
CA GLN A 164 -8.25 -4.12 -18.55
C GLN A 164 -9.28 -2.99 -18.47
N ASN A 165 -10.07 -2.94 -17.39
CA ASN A 165 -11.07 -1.89 -17.19
C ASN A 165 -10.42 -0.51 -17.06
N ALA A 166 -9.32 -0.40 -16.31
CA ALA A 166 -8.56 0.83 -16.17
C ALA A 166 -7.97 1.30 -17.51
N CYS A 167 -7.40 0.37 -18.30
CA CYS A 167 -6.88 0.67 -19.63
C CYS A 167 -8.00 1.17 -20.56
N ASN A 168 -9.15 0.48 -20.58
CA ASN A 168 -10.32 0.89 -21.37
C ASN A 168 -10.83 2.29 -20.99
N ALA A 169 -10.88 2.61 -19.69
CA ALA A 169 -11.30 3.93 -19.21
C ALA A 169 -10.35 5.06 -19.67
N CYS A 170 -9.07 4.75 -19.86
CA CYS A 170 -8.06 5.68 -20.36
C CYS A 170 -7.92 5.68 -21.89
N GLY A 171 -8.65 4.81 -22.61
CA GLY A 171 -8.51 4.62 -24.07
C GLY A 171 -7.18 3.99 -24.48
N ILE A 172 -6.66 3.07 -23.66
CA ILE A 172 -5.35 2.42 -23.82
C ILE A 172 -5.55 0.91 -23.97
N ASP A 173 -4.69 0.24 -24.72
CA ASP A 173 -4.70 -1.22 -24.84
C ASP A 173 -3.80 -1.86 -23.76
N THR A 174 -4.14 -3.05 -23.26
CA THR A 174 -3.29 -3.74 -22.27
C THR A 174 -1.91 -4.10 -22.82
N SER A 175 -1.76 -4.18 -24.14
CA SER A 175 -0.46 -4.30 -24.81
C SER A 175 0.41 -3.05 -24.71
N ASP A 176 -0.11 -1.90 -24.31
CA ASP A 176 0.67 -0.69 -24.00
C ASP A 176 1.22 -0.69 -22.56
N VAL A 177 0.87 -1.70 -21.76
CA VAL A 177 1.36 -1.88 -20.39
C VAL A 177 2.60 -2.75 -20.38
N PHE A 178 3.76 -2.14 -20.16
CA PHE A 178 5.07 -2.81 -20.23
C PHE A 178 5.60 -3.25 -18.86
N PHE A 179 5.11 -2.64 -17.78
CA PHE A 179 5.64 -2.87 -16.45
C PHE A 179 4.54 -2.94 -15.41
N MET A 180 4.72 -3.82 -14.44
CA MET A 180 3.91 -3.85 -13.23
C MET A 180 4.83 -3.91 -12.01
N ALA A 181 4.71 -2.94 -11.11
CA ALA A 181 5.31 -2.99 -9.78
C ALA A 181 4.25 -3.45 -8.77
N LEU A 182 4.57 -4.43 -7.93
CA LEU A 182 3.66 -4.97 -6.93
C LEU A 182 4.31 -4.92 -5.55
N ALA A 183 3.64 -4.25 -4.62
CA ALA A 183 3.93 -4.22 -3.20
C ALA A 183 2.82 -4.94 -2.43
N GLY A 184 3.13 -5.46 -1.26
CA GLY A 184 2.20 -6.22 -0.42
C GLY A 184 2.95 -7.08 0.60
N ASN A 185 2.26 -7.48 1.66
CA ASN A 185 2.89 -8.30 2.70
C ASN A 185 3.41 -9.63 2.14
N THR A 186 4.35 -10.27 2.86
CA THR A 186 5.00 -11.51 2.42
C THR A 186 4.00 -12.60 2.00
N SER A 187 2.90 -12.75 2.74
CA SER A 187 1.88 -13.75 2.42
C SER A 187 1.16 -13.43 1.12
N MET A 188 0.77 -12.18 0.91
CA MET A 188 0.09 -11.74 -0.31
C MET A 188 0.98 -11.89 -1.55
N THR A 189 2.25 -11.53 -1.46
CA THR A 189 3.20 -11.72 -2.57
C THR A 189 3.42 -13.20 -2.90
N HIS A 190 3.46 -14.09 -1.89
CA HIS A 190 3.53 -15.54 -2.11
C HIS A 190 2.28 -16.08 -2.83
N LEU A 191 1.09 -15.66 -2.39
CA LEU A 191 -0.16 -16.06 -3.05
C LEU A 191 -0.23 -15.56 -4.50
N PHE A 192 0.20 -14.33 -4.76
CA PHE A 192 0.30 -13.78 -6.11
C PHE A 192 1.25 -14.59 -7.00
N MET A 193 2.40 -15.00 -6.47
CA MET A 193 3.38 -15.81 -7.20
C MET A 193 2.99 -17.30 -7.34
N GLY A 194 1.91 -17.74 -6.69
CA GLY A 194 1.55 -19.16 -6.63
C GLY A 194 2.51 -19.99 -5.79
N LEU A 195 3.19 -19.36 -4.82
CA LEU A 195 4.10 -20.02 -3.87
C LEU A 195 3.36 -20.34 -2.58
N SER A 196 3.61 -21.53 -2.00
CA SER A 196 2.94 -21.93 -0.76
C SER A 196 3.41 -21.08 0.43
N PRO A 197 2.50 -20.38 1.13
CA PRO A 197 2.84 -19.60 2.32
C PRO A 197 2.84 -20.43 3.62
N LYS A 198 2.74 -21.77 3.52
CA LYS A 198 2.53 -22.68 4.66
C LYS A 198 3.51 -22.51 5.82
N TRP A 199 4.77 -22.20 5.51
CA TRP A 199 5.85 -22.09 6.49
C TRP A 199 6.04 -20.67 7.05
N LEU A 200 5.26 -19.69 6.58
CA LEU A 200 5.30 -18.33 7.11
C LEU A 200 4.80 -18.26 8.56
N ILE A 201 3.87 -19.14 8.93
CA ILE A 201 3.18 -19.16 10.24
C ILE A 201 3.70 -20.27 11.16
N ARG A 202 4.71 -21.02 10.73
CA ARG A 202 5.28 -22.15 11.47
C ARG A 202 6.71 -21.83 11.79
N GLU A 203 7.07 -21.93 13.06
CA GLU A 203 8.45 -21.76 13.50
C GLU A 203 9.40 -22.62 12.63
N PRO A 204 10.49 -22.06 12.07
CA PRO A 204 11.07 -20.73 12.35
C PRO A 204 10.64 -19.59 11.40
N TYR A 205 9.41 -19.63 10.87
CA TYR A 205 8.74 -18.56 10.10
C TYR A 205 9.49 -18.17 8.81
N ILE A 206 9.63 -19.14 7.91
CA ILE A 206 10.53 -19.00 6.75
C ILE A 206 9.73 -18.83 5.45
N PRO A 207 9.89 -17.70 4.73
CA PRO A 207 9.34 -17.54 3.39
C PRO A 207 10.08 -18.39 2.35
N VAL A 208 9.42 -18.64 1.22
CA VAL A 208 10.04 -19.29 0.06
C VAL A 208 11.12 -18.38 -0.53
N ILE A 209 10.84 -17.08 -0.62
CA ILE A 209 11.74 -16.09 -1.18
C ILE A 209 11.50 -14.72 -0.55
N ASN A 210 12.58 -13.99 -0.29
CA ASN A 210 12.54 -12.61 0.17
C ASN A 210 12.60 -11.62 -1.00
N SER A 211 13.52 -11.82 -1.95
CA SER A 211 13.71 -10.91 -3.09
C SER A 211 13.47 -11.64 -4.40
N PRO A 212 12.25 -11.62 -4.95
CA PRO A 212 11.98 -12.16 -6.28
C PRO A 212 12.68 -11.33 -7.37
N ASP A 213 13.23 -12.03 -8.37
CA ASP A 213 13.75 -11.39 -9.58
C ASP A 213 12.62 -10.80 -10.44
N VAL A 214 12.99 -9.91 -11.37
CA VAL A 214 12.06 -9.41 -12.38
C VAL A 214 11.71 -10.55 -13.32
N GLN A 215 10.41 -10.85 -13.46
CA GLN A 215 9.93 -11.94 -14.31
C GLN A 215 8.96 -11.41 -15.37
N LYS A 216 8.73 -12.23 -16.40
CA LYS A 216 7.71 -11.92 -17.41
C LYS A 216 6.32 -11.99 -16.80
N ALA A 217 5.43 -11.14 -17.31
CA ALA A 217 4.05 -11.09 -16.86
C ALA A 217 3.28 -12.40 -17.12
N ASP A 218 3.60 -13.09 -18.23
CA ASP A 218 2.99 -14.36 -18.60
C ASP A 218 3.28 -15.49 -17.61
N ALA A 219 4.44 -15.47 -16.94
CA ALA A 219 4.80 -16.42 -15.89
C ALA A 219 3.85 -16.36 -14.68
N TYR A 220 3.20 -15.21 -14.44
CA TYR A 220 2.19 -15.02 -13.41
C TYR A 220 0.75 -15.12 -13.94
N GLY A 221 0.57 -15.34 -15.25
CA GLY A 221 -0.75 -15.36 -15.88
C GLY A 221 -1.37 -13.97 -16.08
N LEU A 222 -0.56 -12.91 -16.07
CA LEU A 222 -1.03 -11.54 -16.33
C LEU A 222 -1.15 -11.27 -17.83
N GLN A 223 -2.20 -10.55 -18.20
CA GLN A 223 -2.60 -10.24 -19.58
C GLN A 223 -2.28 -8.79 -19.93
N ILE A 224 -1.01 -8.41 -19.76
CA ILE A 224 -0.45 -7.13 -20.23
C ILE A 224 0.39 -7.37 -21.48
N ASN A 225 1.31 -6.46 -21.85
CA ASN A 225 2.19 -6.67 -22.99
C ASN A 225 2.91 -8.06 -22.90
N PRO A 226 3.04 -8.82 -24.00
CA PRO A 226 3.70 -10.14 -23.99
C PRO A 226 5.18 -10.13 -23.57
N ALA A 227 5.86 -9.00 -23.70
CA ALA A 227 7.20 -8.76 -23.16
C ALA A 227 7.17 -7.93 -21.86
N GLY A 228 5.98 -7.70 -21.30
CA GLY A 228 5.79 -7.00 -20.04
C GLY A 228 6.50 -7.72 -18.89
N ARG A 229 6.98 -6.92 -17.94
CA ARG A 229 7.71 -7.41 -16.77
C ARG A 229 7.01 -7.04 -15.47
N VAL A 230 7.14 -7.91 -14.48
CA VAL A 230 6.62 -7.70 -13.14
C VAL A 230 7.79 -7.61 -12.17
N PHE A 231 7.79 -6.53 -11.40
CA PHE A 231 8.69 -6.29 -10.29
C PHE A 231 7.91 -6.41 -8.99
N ILE A 232 8.22 -7.44 -8.21
CA ILE A 232 7.64 -7.62 -6.87
C ILE A 232 8.62 -7.03 -5.86
N LEU A 233 8.16 -6.11 -5.01
CA LEU A 233 9.02 -5.52 -4.00
C LEU A 233 9.53 -6.61 -3.03
N PRO A 234 10.77 -6.45 -2.52
CA PRO A 234 11.36 -7.45 -1.65
C PRO A 234 10.64 -7.49 -0.30
N ASN A 235 10.58 -8.67 0.29
CA ASN A 235 10.15 -8.94 1.65
C ASN A 235 11.38 -9.14 2.57
N ILE A 236 11.16 -9.02 3.88
CA ILE A 236 12.11 -9.38 4.94
C ILE A 236 11.41 -10.33 5.92
N GLY A 237 11.55 -11.63 5.66
CA GLY A 237 10.94 -12.67 6.50
C GLY A 237 9.41 -12.72 6.35
N SER A 238 8.72 -13.32 7.32
CA SER A 238 7.26 -13.52 7.24
C SER A 238 6.43 -12.26 7.52
N TYR A 239 6.96 -11.31 8.28
CA TYR A 239 6.17 -10.23 8.88
C TYR A 239 6.37 -8.87 8.21
N PHE A 240 7.46 -8.67 7.47
CA PHE A 240 7.72 -7.43 6.76
C PHE A 240 7.73 -7.70 5.27
N GLY A 241 6.69 -7.24 4.56
CA GLY A 241 6.63 -7.44 3.12
C GLY A 241 7.10 -6.25 2.31
N GLY A 242 6.88 -6.37 1.01
CA GLY A 242 7.20 -5.33 0.03
C GLY A 242 6.38 -4.05 0.20
N ASP A 243 5.21 -4.12 0.84
CA ASP A 243 4.41 -2.96 1.26
C ASP A 243 5.18 -2.04 2.21
N LEU A 244 5.78 -2.60 3.27
CA LEU A 244 6.59 -1.82 4.20
C LEU A 244 7.86 -1.29 3.54
N ILE A 245 8.49 -2.06 2.65
CA ILE A 245 9.66 -1.61 1.90
C ILE A 245 9.30 -0.44 0.97
N ALA A 246 8.15 -0.49 0.28
CA ALA A 246 7.63 0.65 -0.46
C ALA A 246 7.45 1.87 0.45
N GLY A 247 6.87 1.67 1.65
CA GLY A 247 6.71 2.74 2.64
C GLY A 247 8.04 3.38 3.08
N ILE A 248 9.09 2.58 3.29
CA ILE A 248 10.43 3.09 3.62
C ILE A 248 11.00 3.92 2.45
N LEU A 249 10.82 3.46 1.21
CA LEU A 249 11.28 4.17 0.02
C LEU A 249 10.51 5.48 -0.18
N HIS A 250 9.18 5.45 -0.04
CA HIS A 250 8.30 6.60 -0.22
C HIS A 250 8.52 7.68 0.84
N SER A 251 8.70 7.28 2.10
CA SER A 251 9.00 8.21 3.20
C SER A 251 10.38 8.85 3.12
N GLY A 252 11.29 8.27 2.32
CA GLY A 252 12.70 8.66 2.29
C GLY A 252 13.43 8.39 3.62
N LEU A 253 12.86 7.58 4.52
CA LEU A 253 13.42 7.31 5.86
C LEU A 253 14.86 6.80 5.77
N SER A 254 15.16 5.95 4.79
CA SER A 254 16.51 5.43 4.51
C SER A 254 17.49 6.44 3.89
N GLN A 255 17.07 7.68 3.66
CA GLN A 255 17.90 8.77 3.13
C GLN A 255 18.07 9.92 4.14
N GLN A 256 17.42 9.84 5.29
CA GLN A 256 17.52 10.85 6.33
C GLN A 256 18.72 10.57 7.23
N SER A 257 19.46 11.61 7.62
CA SER A 257 20.57 11.46 8.58
C SER A 257 20.09 11.37 10.03
N ASN A 258 19.02 12.11 10.37
CA ASN A 258 18.40 12.02 11.70
C ASN A 258 17.46 10.80 11.75
N PRO A 259 17.36 10.10 12.89
CA PRO A 259 16.38 9.05 13.08
C PRO A 259 14.95 9.56 12.88
N ALA A 260 14.18 8.77 12.14
CA ALA A 260 12.75 8.92 11.94
C ALA A 260 12.07 7.58 12.16
N ILE A 261 10.77 7.63 12.46
CA ILE A 261 9.92 6.45 12.60
C ILE A 261 8.86 6.44 11.52
N LEU A 262 8.56 5.27 10.98
CA LEU A 262 7.45 5.00 10.09
C LEU A 262 6.54 3.99 10.77
N VAL A 263 5.28 4.34 10.92
CA VAL A 263 4.23 3.45 11.43
C VAL A 263 3.21 3.25 10.31
N ASP A 264 3.14 2.04 9.79
CA ASP A 264 2.04 1.62 8.93
C ASP A 264 0.91 1.07 9.82
N VAL A 265 -0.23 1.77 9.81
CA VAL A 265 -1.38 1.39 10.63
C VAL A 265 -2.40 0.67 9.76
N GLY A 266 -2.37 -0.66 9.83
CA GLY A 266 -3.40 -1.56 9.30
C GLY A 266 -3.80 -2.62 10.33
N THR A 267 -4.14 -3.83 9.87
CA THR A 267 -4.56 -4.94 10.74
C THR A 267 -3.44 -5.33 11.69
N ASN A 268 -2.21 -5.23 11.20
CA ASN A 268 -0.99 -5.26 11.98
C ASN A 268 -0.44 -3.83 12.05
N ALA A 269 0.30 -3.54 13.11
CA ALA A 269 1.16 -2.37 13.13
C ALA A 269 2.57 -2.81 12.73
N GLU A 270 3.00 -2.42 11.54
CA GLU A 270 4.39 -2.49 11.13
C GLU A 270 5.08 -1.16 11.44
N VAL A 271 6.15 -1.22 12.23
CA VAL A 271 6.91 -0.04 12.64
C VAL A 271 8.36 -0.18 12.24
N VAL A 272 8.90 0.86 11.62
CA VAL A 272 10.31 0.96 11.22
C VAL A 272 10.90 2.20 11.85
N LEU A 273 12.01 2.05 12.55
CA LEU A 273 12.79 3.12 13.15
C LEU A 273 14.20 3.11 12.57
N GLY A 274 14.70 4.28 12.20
CA GLY A 274 16.11 4.41 11.82
C GLY A 274 16.39 5.60 10.92
N ASN A 275 17.46 5.48 10.15
CA ASN A 275 18.01 6.53 9.29
C ASN A 275 18.81 5.89 8.12
N GLU A 276 19.60 6.69 7.41
CA GLU A 276 20.43 6.22 6.29
C GLU A 276 21.50 5.18 6.65
N SER A 277 21.87 5.06 7.93
CA SER A 277 22.92 4.16 8.41
C SER A 277 22.39 2.84 8.96
N TRP A 278 21.17 2.82 9.50
CA TRP A 278 20.58 1.63 10.11
C TRP A 278 19.06 1.72 10.11
N LEU A 279 18.40 0.57 10.02
CA LEU A 279 16.96 0.42 10.14
C LEU A 279 16.67 -0.77 11.05
N VAL A 280 15.74 -0.58 12.00
CA VAL A 280 15.18 -1.64 12.83
C VAL A 280 13.67 -1.65 12.59
N ALA A 281 13.08 -2.84 12.51
CA ALA A 281 11.65 -2.99 12.32
C ALA A 281 11.08 -3.94 13.36
N CYS A 282 9.85 -3.68 13.79
CA CYS A 282 9.04 -4.60 14.58
C CYS A 282 7.62 -4.64 14.00
N ALA A 283 7.01 -5.82 14.00
CA ALA A 283 5.59 -5.97 13.70
C ALA A 283 4.89 -6.39 15.00
N GLY A 284 3.76 -5.78 15.29
CA GLY A 284 2.98 -6.09 16.47
C GLY A 284 1.48 -6.08 16.19
N ALA A 285 0.74 -6.85 16.98
CA ALA A 285 -0.71 -6.80 16.94
C ALA A 285 -1.18 -5.51 17.62
N ALA A 286 -1.44 -4.45 16.85
CA ALA A 286 -2.14 -3.28 17.36
C ALA A 286 -3.62 -3.59 17.66
N GLY A 287 -4.13 -4.73 17.22
CA GLY A 287 -5.49 -5.19 17.50
C GLY A 287 -6.53 -4.54 16.58
N PRO A 288 -7.59 -5.26 16.20
CA PRO A 288 -8.48 -4.82 15.12
C PRO A 288 -9.46 -3.70 15.55
N ALA A 289 -9.36 -3.14 16.76
CA ALA A 289 -10.33 -2.18 17.29
C ALA A 289 -10.49 -0.89 16.45
N LEU A 290 -9.51 -0.61 15.59
CA LEU A 290 -9.46 0.54 14.70
C LEU A 290 -9.83 0.19 13.25
N GLU A 291 -10.00 -1.10 12.94
CA GLU A 291 -10.46 -1.61 11.66
C GLU A 291 -11.93 -2.07 11.75
N GLY A 292 -12.63 -2.10 10.62
CA GLY A 292 -14.05 -2.41 10.57
C GLY A 292 -14.39 -3.77 11.22
N GLY A 293 -15.47 -3.81 11.99
CA GLY A 293 -16.04 -5.07 12.52
C GLY A 293 -15.68 -5.46 13.96
N VAL A 294 -14.93 -4.65 14.70
CA VAL A 294 -14.64 -4.93 16.13
C VAL A 294 -15.57 -4.21 17.08
N ALA A 295 -15.86 -2.94 16.81
CA ALA A 295 -16.95 -2.24 17.48
C ALA A 295 -18.27 -2.55 16.77
N GLN A 296 -19.37 -2.64 17.52
CA GLN A 296 -20.68 -2.99 16.95
C GLN A 296 -21.13 -2.02 15.83
N ILE A 297 -20.77 -0.74 15.96
CA ILE A 297 -21.01 0.30 14.94
C ILE A 297 -19.75 0.66 14.12
N GLY A 298 -18.65 -0.08 14.33
CA GLY A 298 -17.35 0.16 13.71
C GLY A 298 -17.34 -0.28 12.24
N MET A 299 -16.97 0.63 11.35
CA MET A 299 -16.99 0.42 9.91
C MET A 299 -15.82 1.12 9.21
N MET A 300 -15.51 0.66 7.99
CA MET A 300 -14.50 1.32 7.16
C MET A 300 -14.96 2.73 6.77
N ALA A 301 -14.04 3.67 6.63
CA ALA A 301 -14.33 5.03 6.18
C ALA A 301 -15.08 5.02 4.83
N GLY A 302 -16.18 5.74 4.76
CA GLY A 302 -17.05 5.83 3.59
C GLY A 302 -18.24 6.77 3.84
N PRO A 303 -19.10 6.99 2.83
CA PRO A 303 -20.22 7.93 2.94
C PRO A 303 -21.13 7.62 4.14
N GLY A 304 -21.41 8.63 4.98
CA GLY A 304 -22.22 8.50 6.19
C GLY A 304 -21.50 7.90 7.40
N VAL A 305 -20.22 7.59 7.30
CA VAL A 305 -19.42 7.10 8.43
C VAL A 305 -18.85 8.27 9.22
N ILE A 306 -18.99 8.24 10.55
CA ILE A 306 -18.42 9.24 11.45
C ILE A 306 -16.90 9.10 11.47
N ASP A 307 -16.19 10.13 11.05
CA ASP A 307 -14.72 10.20 11.00
C ASP A 307 -14.12 11.20 11.99
N ARG A 308 -14.92 12.15 12.49
CA ARG A 308 -14.53 13.10 13.54
C ARG A 308 -15.63 13.30 14.56
N LEU A 309 -15.20 13.50 15.79
CA LEU A 309 -16.09 13.73 16.92
C LEU A 309 -15.50 14.77 17.87
N ARG A 310 -16.36 15.69 18.33
CA ARG A 310 -16.05 16.65 19.40
C ARG A 310 -17.17 16.62 20.44
N ILE A 311 -16.81 16.77 21.72
CA ILE A 311 -17.77 16.87 22.81
C ILE A 311 -17.62 18.24 23.47
N ASP A 312 -18.69 19.02 23.52
CA ASP A 312 -18.66 20.32 24.18
C ASP A 312 -18.43 20.14 25.70
N PRO A 313 -17.43 20.82 26.29
CA PRO A 313 -17.04 20.55 27.66
C PRO A 313 -18.04 21.06 28.72
N GLY A 314 -18.94 21.98 28.38
CA GLY A 314 -19.95 22.48 29.32
C GLY A 314 -21.24 21.68 29.27
N THR A 315 -21.70 21.38 28.06
CA THR A 315 -23.02 20.81 27.77
C THR A 315 -22.98 19.30 27.53
N ARG A 316 -21.81 18.74 27.21
CA ARG A 316 -21.60 17.35 26.79
C ARG A 316 -22.42 16.95 25.56
N VAL A 317 -22.72 17.93 24.70
CA VAL A 317 -23.33 17.71 23.40
C VAL A 317 -22.28 17.16 22.44
N PHE A 318 -22.66 16.13 21.69
CA PHE A 318 -21.81 15.47 20.71
C PHE A 318 -21.95 16.20 19.39
N GLN A 319 -20.83 16.63 18.82
CA GLN A 319 -20.73 17.20 17.50
C GLN A 319 -19.98 16.19 16.63
N ILE A 320 -20.66 15.68 15.62
CA ILE A 320 -20.11 14.67 14.71
C ILE A 320 -19.95 15.27 13.31
N HIS A 321 -18.96 14.79 12.60
CA HIS A 321 -18.85 14.96 11.15
C HIS A 321 -18.87 13.56 10.53
N THR A 322 -19.53 13.45 9.38
CA THR A 322 -19.61 12.22 8.60
C THR A 322 -19.01 12.48 7.23
N ILE A 323 -18.35 11.47 6.68
CA ILE A 323 -17.84 11.53 5.32
C ILE A 323 -19.01 11.73 4.35
N ASP A 324 -18.83 12.63 3.37
CA ASP A 324 -19.85 13.10 2.43
C ASP A 324 -21.08 13.78 3.05
N GLU A 325 -21.01 14.19 4.33
CA GLU A 325 -22.07 14.93 5.03
C GLU A 325 -23.44 14.19 5.01
N MET A 326 -23.40 12.86 4.98
CA MET A 326 -24.59 12.01 4.98
C MET A 326 -25.04 11.66 6.40
N GLN A 327 -26.27 11.15 6.54
CA GLN A 327 -26.75 10.67 7.84
C GLN A 327 -25.82 9.59 8.40
N PRO A 328 -25.48 9.65 9.71
CA PRO A 328 -24.53 8.74 10.33
C PRO A 328 -25.05 7.30 10.34
N ILE A 329 -24.23 6.38 9.83
CA ILE A 329 -24.54 4.94 9.82
C ILE A 329 -23.61 4.11 10.71
N GLY A 330 -22.51 4.71 11.18
CA GLY A 330 -21.55 4.12 12.11
C GLY A 330 -20.31 4.98 12.25
N ILE A 331 -19.20 4.41 12.71
CA ILE A 331 -17.97 5.14 13.04
C ILE A 331 -16.74 4.43 12.49
N CYS A 332 -15.78 5.18 11.93
CA CYS A 332 -14.49 4.64 11.55
C CYS A 332 -13.47 4.79 12.68
N GLY A 333 -12.30 4.15 12.59
CA GLY A 333 -11.37 4.16 13.71
C GLY A 333 -10.80 5.56 14.04
N SER A 334 -10.72 6.51 13.09
CA SER A 334 -10.31 7.90 13.41
C SER A 334 -11.37 8.56 14.28
N GLY A 335 -12.65 8.33 13.97
CA GLY A 335 -13.78 8.70 14.81
C GLY A 335 -13.75 8.04 16.19
N MET A 336 -13.31 6.77 16.28
CA MET A 336 -13.15 6.07 17.57
C MET A 336 -12.04 6.68 18.44
N ILE A 337 -10.90 7.05 17.83
CA ILE A 337 -9.80 7.73 18.52
C ILE A 337 -10.28 9.10 19.03
N ASP A 338 -10.93 9.88 18.16
CA ASP A 338 -11.53 11.17 18.53
C ASP A 338 -12.55 11.03 19.66
N LEU A 339 -13.43 10.03 19.58
CA LEU A 339 -14.42 9.75 20.60
C LEU A 339 -13.73 9.48 21.94
N ALA A 340 -12.78 8.57 22.00
CA ALA A 340 -12.10 8.24 23.24
C ALA A 340 -11.34 9.43 23.82
N ALA A 341 -10.67 10.22 22.98
CA ALA A 341 -9.99 11.44 23.41
C ALA A 341 -10.97 12.44 24.04
N ASN A 342 -12.11 12.68 23.38
CA ASN A 342 -13.11 13.62 23.88
C ASN A 342 -13.82 13.10 25.14
N LEU A 343 -14.15 11.80 25.21
CA LEU A 343 -14.70 11.20 26.43
C LEU A 343 -13.75 11.34 27.60
N PHE A 344 -12.44 11.17 27.37
CA PHE A 344 -11.42 11.34 28.39
C PHE A 344 -11.32 12.80 28.85
N LEU A 345 -11.23 13.75 27.92
CA LEU A 345 -11.16 15.19 28.21
C LEU A 345 -12.42 15.75 28.89
N THR A 346 -13.55 15.03 28.80
CA THR A 346 -14.84 15.43 29.39
C THR A 346 -15.21 14.64 30.64
N ASP A 347 -14.29 13.84 31.18
CA ASP A 347 -14.47 12.96 32.35
C ASP A 347 -15.60 11.93 32.19
N MET A 348 -16.04 11.66 30.95
CA MET A 348 -17.06 10.65 30.64
C MET A 348 -16.49 9.23 30.74
N ILE A 349 -15.16 9.08 30.67
CA ILE A 349 -14.45 7.84 30.98
C ILE A 349 -13.34 8.09 32.01
N ASP A 350 -13.06 7.10 32.85
CA ASP A 350 -11.94 7.12 33.80
C ASP A 350 -10.59 6.77 33.12
N LEU A 351 -9.49 6.83 33.88
CA LEU A 351 -8.14 6.47 33.41
C LEU A 351 -8.01 5.02 32.90
N ARG A 352 -8.98 4.15 33.21
CA ARG A 352 -9.03 2.75 32.72
C ARG A 352 -9.93 2.61 31.49
N GLY A 353 -10.51 3.70 30.98
CA GLY A 353 -11.45 3.70 29.87
C GLY A 353 -12.86 3.26 30.25
N ARG A 354 -13.22 3.26 31.54
CA ARG A 354 -14.57 2.89 31.99
C ARG A 354 -15.50 4.08 31.98
N PHE A 355 -16.70 3.92 31.44
CA PHE A 355 -17.72 4.97 31.48
C PHE A 355 -18.04 5.38 32.92
N VAL A 356 -18.15 6.69 33.14
CA VAL A 356 -18.50 7.29 34.44
C VAL A 356 -20.00 7.65 34.42
N PRO A 357 -20.87 6.84 35.06
CA PRO A 357 -22.33 7.00 34.93
C PRO A 357 -22.84 8.38 35.36
N GLU A 358 -22.21 8.97 36.38
CA GLU A 358 -22.58 10.28 36.92
C GLU A 358 -22.37 11.41 35.90
N VAL A 359 -21.39 11.25 35.01
CA VAL A 359 -21.04 12.23 33.98
C VAL A 359 -21.80 11.96 32.68
N CYS A 360 -21.90 10.70 32.26
CA CYS A 360 -22.61 10.32 31.03
C CYS A 360 -24.13 10.51 31.12
N GLY A 361 -24.70 10.42 32.32
CA GLY A 361 -26.12 10.64 32.57
C GLY A 361 -27.01 9.75 31.70
N LYS A 362 -28.00 10.34 31.05
CA LYS A 362 -29.03 9.61 30.28
C LYS A 362 -28.51 8.94 29.01
N LYS A 363 -27.33 9.35 28.50
CA LYS A 363 -26.72 8.74 27.30
C LYS A 363 -26.13 7.37 27.59
N LEU A 364 -25.85 7.05 28.85
CA LEU A 364 -25.35 5.73 29.25
C LEU A 364 -26.51 4.81 29.59
N VAL A 365 -26.66 3.74 28.82
CA VAL A 365 -27.75 2.77 28.90
C VAL A 365 -27.17 1.39 29.22
N MET A 366 -27.85 0.63 30.07
CA MET A 366 -27.44 -0.74 30.37
C MET A 366 -28.20 -1.73 29.48
N GLN A 367 -27.48 -2.54 28.70
CA GLN A 367 -28.06 -3.63 27.92
C GLN A 367 -27.37 -4.94 28.31
N SER A 368 -28.13 -5.94 28.74
CA SER A 368 -27.58 -7.24 29.18
C SER A 368 -26.43 -7.12 30.20
N SER A 369 -26.51 -6.13 31.11
CA SER A 369 -25.47 -5.79 32.10
C SER A 369 -24.18 -5.18 31.55
N ILE A 370 -24.15 -4.80 30.27
CA ILE A 370 -23.04 -4.09 29.64
C ILE A 370 -23.46 -2.61 29.47
N PRO A 371 -22.62 -1.64 29.85
CA PRO A 371 -22.87 -0.23 29.57
C PRO A 371 -22.70 0.09 28.08
N TYR A 372 -23.62 0.87 27.52
CA TYR A 372 -23.62 1.40 26.17
C TYR A 372 -23.81 2.92 26.21
N LEU A 373 -22.91 3.66 25.57
CA LEU A 373 -23.03 5.10 25.40
C LEU A 373 -23.67 5.42 24.05
N GLU A 374 -24.80 6.12 24.07
CA GLU A 374 -25.45 6.63 22.86
C GLU A 374 -24.70 7.84 22.29
N ILE A 375 -24.18 7.67 21.07
CA ILE A 375 -23.46 8.69 20.31
C ILE A 375 -24.45 9.48 19.44
N VAL A 376 -25.33 8.76 18.73
CA VAL A 376 -26.36 9.32 17.84
C VAL A 376 -27.71 8.67 18.16
N SER A 377 -28.75 9.47 18.25
CA SER A 377 -30.12 8.98 18.48
C SER A 377 -30.70 8.31 17.23
N ALA A 378 -31.78 7.54 17.42
CA ALA A 378 -32.39 6.77 16.33
C ALA A 378 -32.98 7.63 15.20
N ASP A 379 -33.42 8.86 15.51
CA ASP A 379 -34.01 9.82 14.58
C ASP A 379 -32.98 10.56 13.73
N GLU A 380 -31.74 10.69 14.22
CA GLU A 380 -30.63 11.30 13.49
C GLU A 380 -29.81 10.26 12.70
N SER A 381 -29.92 8.98 13.07
CA SER A 381 -29.19 7.86 12.47
C SER A 381 -29.76 7.41 11.12
N GLY A 382 -28.88 7.23 10.13
CA GLY A 382 -29.22 6.67 8.82
C GLY A 382 -29.62 5.19 8.86
N THR A 383 -29.39 4.49 9.98
CA THR A 383 -29.81 3.09 10.17
C THR A 383 -31.22 2.96 10.76
N GLY A 384 -31.82 4.07 11.22
CA GLY A 384 -33.07 4.06 11.97
C GLY A 384 -32.98 3.43 13.36
N GLN A 385 -31.76 3.17 13.85
CA GLN A 385 -31.44 2.68 15.19
C GLN A 385 -30.37 3.59 15.82
N PRO A 386 -30.35 3.75 17.16
CA PRO A 386 -29.34 4.58 17.82
C PRO A 386 -27.94 3.99 17.60
N LEU A 387 -26.96 4.83 17.34
CA LEU A 387 -25.56 4.44 17.24
C LEU A 387 -24.94 4.48 18.62
N MET A 388 -24.52 3.32 19.13
CA MET A 388 -24.04 3.16 20.50
C MET A 388 -22.67 2.50 20.53
N ILE A 389 -21.86 2.88 21.52
CA ILE A 389 -20.56 2.26 21.82
C ILE A 389 -20.63 1.57 23.18
N SER A 390 -20.25 0.30 23.21
CA SER A 390 -20.25 -0.50 24.44
C SER A 390 -18.96 -0.32 25.25
N GLN A 391 -18.99 -0.71 26.53
CA GLN A 391 -17.78 -0.80 27.34
C GLN A 391 -16.77 -1.79 26.74
N ALA A 392 -17.24 -2.87 26.09
CA ALA A 392 -16.35 -3.84 25.46
C ALA A 392 -15.60 -3.24 24.25
N ASP A 393 -16.25 -2.36 23.49
CA ASP A 393 -15.64 -1.62 22.39
C ASP A 393 -14.55 -0.67 22.91
N MET A 394 -14.85 0.07 23.99
CA MET A 394 -13.87 0.92 24.67
C MET A 394 -12.68 0.12 25.21
N ASP A 395 -12.92 -1.02 25.87
CA ASP A 395 -11.86 -1.88 26.37
C ASP A 395 -10.98 -2.41 25.24
N SER A 396 -11.57 -2.68 24.06
CA SER A 396 -10.84 -3.09 22.85
C SER A 396 -9.93 -1.98 22.35
N LEU A 397 -10.45 -0.75 22.25
CA LEU A 397 -9.66 0.42 21.86
C LEU A 397 -8.51 0.71 22.84
N ILE A 398 -8.75 0.59 24.15
CA ILE A 398 -7.72 0.78 25.17
C ILE A 398 -6.61 -0.28 25.06
N ARG A 399 -6.93 -1.52 24.74
CA ARG A 399 -5.91 -2.55 24.45
C ARG A 399 -5.12 -2.21 23.18
N SER A 400 -5.81 -1.77 22.14
CA SER A 400 -5.18 -1.41 20.86
C SER A 400 -4.20 -0.24 21.00
N LYS A 401 -4.62 0.84 21.67
CA LYS A 401 -3.73 1.99 21.90
C LYS A 401 -2.56 1.63 22.81
N ALA A 402 -2.77 0.77 23.81
CA ALA A 402 -1.69 0.30 24.67
C ALA A 402 -0.69 -0.54 23.89
N ALA A 403 -1.15 -1.44 23.02
CA ALA A 403 -0.29 -2.24 22.16
C ALA A 403 0.57 -1.35 21.24
N MET A 404 -0.05 -0.35 20.59
CA MET A 404 0.68 0.62 19.75
C MET A 404 1.76 1.35 20.55
N TYR A 405 1.42 1.94 21.71
CA TYR A 405 2.40 2.67 22.51
C TYR A 405 3.54 1.77 23.00
N THR A 406 3.23 0.54 23.43
CA THR A 406 4.25 -0.45 23.82
C THR A 406 5.18 -0.80 22.66
N ILE A 407 4.67 -0.90 21.43
CA ILE A 407 5.51 -1.14 20.25
C ILE A 407 6.49 0.01 20.05
N LEU A 408 6.01 1.26 20.12
CA LEU A 408 6.83 2.47 19.95
C LEU A 408 7.90 2.59 21.05
N GLU A 409 7.53 2.33 22.30
CA GLU A 409 8.46 2.31 23.43
C GLU A 409 9.50 1.19 23.27
N THR A 410 9.06 -0.03 22.97
CA THR A 410 9.95 -1.19 22.82
C THR A 410 10.98 -0.99 21.71
N ILE A 411 10.57 -0.53 20.53
CA ILE A 411 11.49 -0.36 19.39
C ILE A 411 12.50 0.76 19.67
N THR A 412 12.08 1.87 20.27
CA THR A 412 12.98 2.99 20.60
C THR A 412 13.96 2.63 21.72
N GLU A 413 13.49 1.97 22.78
CA GLU A 413 14.35 1.47 23.86
C GLU A 413 15.37 0.44 23.37
N SER A 414 14.98 -0.43 22.42
CA SER A 414 15.86 -1.47 21.87
C SER A 414 17.13 -0.92 21.18
N VAL A 415 17.07 0.33 20.72
CA VAL A 415 18.20 1.05 20.09
C VAL A 415 18.78 2.15 21.00
N GLY A 416 18.34 2.21 22.26
CA GLY A 416 18.83 3.17 23.25
C GLY A 416 18.40 4.61 23.01
N MET A 417 17.25 4.83 22.37
CA MET A 417 16.67 6.15 22.10
C MET A 417 15.42 6.39 22.97
N ALA A 418 15.11 7.66 23.22
CA ALA A 418 13.81 8.06 23.77
C ALA A 418 12.87 8.48 22.63
N LEU A 419 11.55 8.32 22.83
CA LEU A 419 10.53 8.80 21.89
C LEU A 419 10.67 10.31 21.62
N ALA A 420 11.08 11.09 22.62
CA ALA A 420 11.31 12.54 22.50
C ALA A 420 12.48 12.93 21.57
N ASP A 421 13.35 11.97 21.20
CA ASP A 421 14.46 12.20 20.28
C ASP A 421 14.02 12.21 18.81
N LEU A 422 12.79 11.74 18.53
CA LEU A 422 12.23 11.64 17.18
C LEU A 422 11.91 13.03 16.63
N LYS A 423 12.49 13.34 15.46
CA LYS A 423 12.22 14.59 14.73
C LYS A 423 11.16 14.44 13.65
N THR A 424 10.94 13.21 13.20
CA THR A 424 9.96 12.89 12.16
C THR A 424 9.24 11.62 12.53
N PHE A 425 7.91 11.66 12.48
CA PHE A 425 7.01 10.54 12.72
C PHE A 425 6.11 10.38 11.50
N HIS A 426 6.46 9.45 10.63
CA HIS A 426 5.66 9.11 9.46
C HIS A 426 4.51 8.19 9.86
N VAL A 427 3.29 8.57 9.47
CA VAL A 427 2.09 7.76 9.64
C VAL A 427 1.58 7.35 8.26
N ALA A 428 1.60 6.05 8.00
CA ALA A 428 1.14 5.44 6.76
C ALA A 428 -0.11 4.57 6.99
N GLY A 429 -0.67 4.11 5.88
CA GLY A 429 -1.85 3.27 5.85
C GLY A 429 -3.13 4.08 5.63
N THR A 430 -4.13 3.42 5.05
CA THR A 430 -5.44 4.03 4.77
C THR A 430 -6.08 4.60 6.04
N PHE A 431 -5.83 3.95 7.18
CA PHE A 431 -6.28 4.40 8.48
C PHE A 431 -5.48 5.61 9.00
N GLY A 432 -4.15 5.49 8.96
CA GLY A 432 -3.20 6.51 9.41
C GLY A 432 -3.42 7.88 8.79
N ALA A 433 -3.94 7.91 7.55
CA ALA A 433 -4.24 9.12 6.81
C ALA A 433 -5.24 10.08 7.50
N PHE A 434 -6.11 9.56 8.36
CA PHE A 434 -7.22 10.31 8.96
C PHE A 434 -7.09 10.47 10.48
N ILE A 435 -6.03 9.95 11.09
CA ILE A 435 -5.80 10.08 12.53
C ILE A 435 -5.48 11.55 12.85
N ASP A 436 -6.24 12.15 13.77
CA ASP A 436 -5.85 13.41 14.41
C ASP A 436 -4.72 13.11 15.43
N PRO A 437 -3.48 13.60 15.21
CA PRO A 437 -2.38 13.34 16.12
C PRO A 437 -2.69 13.81 17.54
N VAL A 438 -3.45 14.89 17.71
CA VAL A 438 -3.79 15.44 19.04
C VAL A 438 -4.67 14.46 19.80
N SER A 439 -5.69 13.89 19.16
CA SER A 439 -6.56 12.88 19.78
C SER A 439 -5.80 11.59 20.11
N ALA A 440 -4.92 11.15 19.21
CA ALA A 440 -4.11 9.96 19.42
C ALA A 440 -3.10 10.14 20.56
N VAL A 441 -2.48 11.31 20.69
CA VAL A 441 -1.61 11.67 21.84
C VAL A 441 -2.44 11.73 23.13
N THR A 442 -3.64 12.34 23.08
CA THR A 442 -4.52 12.50 24.25
C THR A 442 -4.84 11.16 24.92
N ILE A 443 -5.10 10.11 24.14
CA ILE A 443 -5.36 8.77 24.68
C ILE A 443 -4.09 7.98 24.99
N GLY A 444 -2.91 8.49 24.62
CA GLY A 444 -1.62 7.80 24.76
C GLY A 444 -1.46 6.66 23.76
N MET A 445 -1.90 6.86 22.52
CA MET A 445 -1.64 5.96 21.39
C MET A 445 -0.34 6.35 20.66
N LEU A 446 -0.09 7.66 20.53
CA LEU A 446 1.12 8.24 19.95
C LEU A 446 1.91 9.00 21.02
N PRO A 447 3.23 9.18 20.86
CA PRO A 447 4.05 9.96 21.79
C PRO A 447 3.67 11.44 21.77
N ASP A 448 3.78 12.11 22.92
CA ASP A 448 3.55 13.56 23.04
C ASP A 448 4.72 14.33 22.39
N LEU A 449 4.61 14.53 21.07
CA LEU A 449 5.56 15.24 20.24
C LEU A 449 4.89 16.49 19.64
N PRO A 450 5.68 17.51 19.23
CA PRO A 450 5.15 18.64 18.50
C PRO A 450 4.32 18.19 17.27
N PRO A 451 3.15 18.80 16.99
CA PRO A 451 2.29 18.39 15.89
C PRO A 451 2.99 18.35 14.52
N GLU A 452 3.95 19.24 14.29
CA GLU A 452 4.77 19.31 13.08
C GLU A 452 5.69 18.10 12.85
N THR A 453 5.93 17.30 13.89
CA THR A 453 6.70 16.05 13.80
C THR A 453 5.92 14.97 13.06
N PHE A 454 4.59 14.99 13.08
CA PHE A 454 3.75 13.98 12.47
C PHE A 454 3.52 14.28 10.99
N GLN A 455 3.89 13.33 10.13
CA GLN A 455 3.78 13.44 8.68
C GLN A 455 2.97 12.27 8.13
N THR A 456 1.79 12.58 7.60
CA THR A 456 0.92 11.61 6.96
C THR A 456 1.40 11.29 5.54
N LEU A 457 1.56 10.00 5.23
CA LEU A 457 1.99 9.52 3.91
C LEU A 457 0.87 8.92 3.05
N GLY A 458 -0.33 8.72 3.62
CA GLY A 458 -1.40 8.02 2.93
C GLY A 458 -1.05 6.55 2.66
N ASN A 459 -1.44 6.02 1.49
CA ASN A 459 -1.04 4.68 1.07
C ASN A 459 0.41 4.71 0.55
N SER A 460 1.37 4.48 1.43
CA SER A 460 2.79 4.49 1.08
C SER A 460 3.28 3.22 0.38
N SER A 461 2.45 2.17 0.31
CA SER A 461 2.73 0.93 -0.43
C SER A 461 2.59 1.13 -1.95
N LEU A 462 1.69 2.03 -2.37
CA LEU A 462 1.35 2.35 -3.77
C LEU A 462 2.16 3.51 -4.35
#